data_AF-V4JXF4-F1
#
_entry.id   AF-V4JXF4-F1
#
_cell.length_a   1.000
_cell.length_b   1.000
_cell.length_c   1.000
_cell.angle_alpha   90.00
_cell.angle_beta   90.00
_cell.angle_gamma   90.00
#
_symmetry.space_group_name_H-M   'P 1'
#
loop_
_entity.id
_entity.type
_entity.pdbx_description
1 polymer ?
#
loop_
_entity_poly.entity_id
_entity_poly.type
_entity_poly.pdbx_seq_one_letter_code
_entity_poly.pdbx_strand_id
1 'polypeptide(L)'
;MAGKAQPGEVPRRRVTWMHIVTFAFATAIAYVLGVVSSLIFPVLGAPGVSGLYVAAAVYVPLGVWMGMWGALAGYISCFFLGLYPSGYSPLQSFVWSWADFIEALVPLLIFKAFRAEPDFTVRRPRAARLMVLLITVGSVLLLIGIVVQVLWGRYGAPFTTFYAASVYAGTALALAGVVFGLLAGRPRPWLALVLSVLIASPLSGLWGSWTLTRFNFPPPLPAGAFWPVFVGWAIGDLIVLYVFSTALFVALTPVFRRTGLLVRGWWA
;
A
#
# COMPACT_ATOMS: atom_id res chain seq x y z
N MET A 1 27.53 31.22 -9.23
CA MET A 1 26.83 32.49 -8.96
C MET A 1 25.34 32.19 -8.78
N ALA A 2 24.82 32.33 -7.56
CA ALA A 2 23.43 32.02 -7.25
C ALA A 2 22.54 33.21 -7.62
N GLY A 3 21.63 33.03 -8.57
CA GLY A 3 20.59 34.00 -8.88
C GLY A 3 19.66 34.16 -7.68
N LYS A 4 19.43 35.41 -7.26
CA LYS A 4 18.47 35.76 -6.20
C LYS A 4 17.06 35.37 -6.66
N ALA A 5 16.37 34.57 -5.84
CA ALA A 5 14.98 34.19 -6.05
C ALA A 5 14.08 35.45 -6.01
N GLN A 6 13.06 35.48 -6.88
CA GLN A 6 12.06 36.56 -6.91
C GLN A 6 11.17 36.50 -5.65
N PRO A 7 10.71 37.64 -5.12
CA PRO A 7 9.85 37.67 -3.93
C PRO A 7 8.47 37.07 -4.28
N GLY A 8 8.21 35.87 -3.78
CA GLY A 8 6.95 35.13 -4.00
C GLY A 8 7.14 33.68 -4.44
N GLU A 9 8.34 33.28 -4.89
CA GLU A 9 8.64 31.88 -5.13
C GLU A 9 8.83 31.14 -3.81
N VAL A 10 7.88 30.25 -3.48
CA VAL A 10 8.09 29.22 -2.45
C VAL A 10 9.37 28.49 -2.84
N PRO A 11 10.44 28.50 -2.00
CA PRO A 11 11.71 27.89 -2.38
C PRO A 11 11.46 26.44 -2.79
N ARG A 12 11.88 26.06 -4.01
CA ARG A 12 11.88 24.66 -4.42
C ARG A 12 12.73 23.91 -3.40
N ARG A 13 12.07 23.08 -2.58
CA ARG A 13 12.80 22.19 -1.68
C ARG A 13 13.71 21.33 -2.54
N ARG A 14 14.94 21.14 -2.08
CA ARG A 14 15.90 20.26 -2.75
C ARG A 14 15.75 18.85 -2.16
N VAL A 15 16.08 17.85 -2.98
CA VAL A 15 16.25 16.48 -2.48
C VAL A 15 17.31 16.50 -1.38
N THR A 16 17.01 15.84 -0.26
CA THR A 16 17.91 15.75 0.90
C THR A 16 18.26 14.29 1.17
N TRP A 17 19.31 14.07 1.98
CA TRP A 17 19.69 12.74 2.45
C TRP A 17 18.54 11.98 3.13
N MET A 18 17.67 12.69 3.84
CA MET A 18 16.49 12.07 4.47
C MET A 18 15.57 11.41 3.43
N HIS A 19 15.42 11.99 2.23
CA HIS A 19 14.61 11.38 1.18
C HIS A 19 15.22 10.06 0.71
N ILE A 20 16.53 10.06 0.48
CA ILE A 20 17.28 8.89 0.00
C ILE A 20 17.27 7.77 1.06
N VAL A 21 17.50 8.11 2.33
CA VAL A 21 17.52 7.15 3.44
C VAL A 21 16.12 6.56 3.68
N THR A 22 15.08 7.39 3.73
CA THR A 22 13.70 6.91 3.89
C THR A 22 13.27 6.04 2.72
N PHE A 23 13.62 6.41 1.48
CA PHE A 23 13.40 5.61 0.29
C PHE A 23 14.08 4.24 0.36
N ALA A 24 15.38 4.20 0.67
CA ALA A 24 16.13 2.95 0.76
C ALA A 24 15.56 2.02 1.85
N PHE A 25 15.24 2.59 3.02
CA PHE A 25 14.67 1.84 4.13
C PHE A 25 13.28 1.31 3.80
N ALA A 26 12.41 2.12 3.20
CA ALA A 26 11.09 1.70 2.80
C ALA A 26 11.12 0.63 1.71
N THR A 27 12.06 0.72 0.77
CA THR A 27 12.27 -0.30 -0.27
C THR A 27 12.67 -1.64 0.36
N ALA A 28 13.62 -1.62 1.30
CA ALA A 28 14.06 -2.83 2.01
C ALA A 28 12.93 -3.46 2.83
N ILE A 29 12.15 -2.64 3.57
CA ILE A 29 10.99 -3.13 4.33
C ILE A 29 9.93 -3.69 3.40
N ALA A 30 9.57 -2.97 2.33
CA ALA A 30 8.57 -3.42 1.37
C ALA A 30 8.96 -4.75 0.73
N TYR A 31 10.24 -4.93 0.40
CA TYR A 31 10.74 -6.21 -0.11
C TYR A 31 10.55 -7.33 0.92
N VAL A 32 11.02 -7.15 2.16
CA VAL A 32 10.88 -8.18 3.21
C VAL A 32 9.41 -8.52 3.48
N LEU A 33 8.55 -7.50 3.57
CA LEU A 33 7.11 -7.70 3.75
C LEU A 33 6.48 -8.39 2.55
N GLY A 34 6.92 -8.08 1.32
CA GLY A 34 6.44 -8.71 0.10
C GLY A 34 6.80 -10.19 0.06
N VAL A 35 8.04 -10.53 0.43
CA VAL A 35 8.49 -11.92 0.58
C VAL A 35 7.64 -12.65 1.61
N VAL A 36 7.50 -12.11 2.82
CA VAL A 36 6.71 -12.70 3.91
C VAL A 36 5.24 -12.88 3.49
N SER A 37 4.63 -11.87 2.85
CA SER A 37 3.26 -11.93 2.34
C SER A 37 3.09 -13.02 1.28
N SER A 38 4.03 -13.14 0.34
CA SER A 38 3.97 -14.17 -0.72
C SER A 38 4.11 -15.59 -0.18
N LEU A 39 4.81 -15.76 0.95
CA LEU A 39 4.99 -17.07 1.60
C LEU A 39 3.80 -17.46 2.48
N ILE A 40 3.21 -16.50 3.19
CA ILE A 40 2.09 -16.76 4.12
C ILE A 40 0.75 -16.81 3.40
N PHE A 41 0.53 -15.92 2.43
CA PHE A 41 -0.73 -15.79 1.71
C PHE A 41 -0.53 -15.99 0.20
N PRO A 42 0.02 -17.12 -0.25
CA PRO A 42 0.29 -17.34 -1.67
C PRO A 42 -1.02 -17.37 -2.45
N VAL A 43 -1.02 -16.72 -3.61
CA VAL A 43 -2.01 -17.03 -4.63
C VAL A 43 -1.58 -18.32 -5.33
N LEU A 44 -2.45 -19.34 -5.28
CA LEU A 44 -2.13 -20.65 -5.84
C LEU A 44 -1.79 -20.55 -7.33
N GLY A 45 -0.65 -21.13 -7.69
CA GLY A 45 -0.17 -21.16 -9.08
C GLY A 45 0.53 -19.88 -9.54
N ALA A 46 0.77 -18.89 -8.67
CA ALA A 46 1.48 -17.66 -9.01
C ALA A 46 2.56 -17.33 -7.96
N PRO A 47 3.82 -17.78 -8.17
CA PRO A 47 4.92 -17.51 -7.24
C PRO A 47 5.11 -16.00 -6.99
N GLY A 48 5.36 -15.62 -5.73
CA GLY A 48 5.54 -14.20 -5.38
C GLY A 48 4.26 -13.36 -5.32
N VAL A 49 3.15 -13.86 -5.85
CA VAL A 49 1.85 -13.17 -5.80
C VAL A 49 1.18 -13.50 -4.47
N SER A 50 0.75 -12.46 -3.75
CA SER A 50 0.10 -12.61 -2.45
C SER A 50 -1.36 -12.18 -2.49
N GLY A 51 -2.22 -12.95 -1.82
CA GLY A 51 -3.62 -12.57 -1.57
C GLY A 51 -3.79 -11.59 -0.40
N LEU A 52 -2.72 -11.26 0.33
CA LEU A 52 -2.66 -10.20 1.34
C LEU A 52 -1.26 -9.57 1.31
N TYR A 53 -1.05 -8.65 0.38
CA TYR A 53 0.26 -8.08 0.10
C TYR A 53 0.60 -6.88 0.99
N VAL A 54 1.08 -7.16 2.20
CA VAL A 54 1.32 -6.17 3.28
C VAL A 54 2.37 -5.12 2.88
N ALA A 55 3.25 -5.41 1.91
CA ALA A 55 4.20 -4.44 1.37
C ALA A 55 3.52 -3.17 0.84
N ALA A 56 2.34 -3.29 0.22
CA ALA A 56 1.56 -2.16 -0.28
C ALA A 56 1.22 -1.15 0.83
N ALA A 57 1.09 -1.62 2.08
CA ALA A 57 0.87 -0.74 3.23
C ALA A 57 2.00 0.26 3.46
N VAL A 58 3.21 -0.03 3.00
CA VAL A 58 4.40 0.82 3.22
C VAL A 58 4.60 1.77 2.05
N TYR A 59 4.75 1.22 0.84
CA TYR A 59 5.18 2.03 -0.30
C TYR A 59 4.04 2.89 -0.88
N VAL A 60 2.77 2.50 -0.71
CA VAL A 60 1.62 3.31 -1.18
C VAL A 60 1.46 4.61 -0.36
N PRO A 61 1.42 4.59 0.98
CA PRO A 61 1.46 5.82 1.76
C PRO A 61 2.70 6.66 1.49
N LEU A 62 3.84 6.02 1.30
CA LEU A 62 5.06 6.71 0.93
C LEU A 62 4.93 7.41 -0.44
N GLY A 63 4.19 6.84 -1.39
CA GLY A 63 3.89 7.46 -2.67
C GLY A 63 3.13 8.77 -2.49
N VAL A 64 2.15 8.81 -1.59
CA VAL A 64 1.39 10.02 -1.27
C VAL A 64 2.22 11.02 -0.46
N TRP A 65 3.07 10.57 0.47
CA TRP A 65 3.88 11.48 1.29
C TRP A 65 5.10 12.03 0.56
N MET A 66 5.80 11.20 -0.20
CA MET A 66 7.09 11.51 -0.79
C MET A 66 7.09 11.49 -2.33
N GLY A 67 5.94 11.30 -2.98
CA GLY A 67 5.86 11.33 -4.43
C GLY A 67 6.53 10.11 -5.08
N MET A 68 7.37 10.36 -6.09
CA MET A 68 7.99 9.30 -6.90
C MET A 68 8.92 8.39 -6.08
N TRP A 69 9.43 8.85 -4.93
CA TRP A 69 10.19 8.02 -4.00
C TRP A 69 9.39 6.79 -3.55
N GLY A 70 8.10 6.95 -3.23
CA GLY A 70 7.27 5.81 -2.83
C GLY A 70 6.91 4.89 -3.98
N ALA A 71 6.62 5.45 -5.17
CA ALA A 71 6.35 4.65 -6.36
C ALA A 71 7.56 3.80 -6.77
N LEU A 72 8.77 4.39 -6.74
CA LEU A 72 10.00 3.64 -6.98
C LEU A 72 10.30 2.64 -5.87
N ALA A 73 9.93 2.93 -4.61
CA ALA A 73 10.16 1.98 -3.52
C ALA A 73 9.37 0.70 -3.78
N GLY A 74 8.10 0.81 -4.16
CA GLY A 74 7.27 -0.33 -4.58
C GLY A 74 7.84 -1.06 -5.79
N TYR A 75 8.24 -0.30 -6.82
CA TYR A 75 8.85 -0.88 -8.03
C TYR A 75 10.10 -1.72 -7.72
N ILE A 76 11.05 -1.15 -6.98
CA ILE A 76 12.34 -1.81 -6.72
C ILE A 76 12.14 -2.99 -5.76
N SER A 77 11.27 -2.85 -4.74
CA SER A 77 10.96 -3.98 -3.85
C SER A 77 10.32 -5.15 -4.62
N CYS A 78 9.37 -4.85 -5.52
CA CYS A 78 8.69 -5.85 -6.32
C CYS A 78 9.64 -6.49 -7.35
N PHE A 79 10.56 -5.71 -7.92
CA PHE A 79 11.59 -6.23 -8.80
C PHE A 79 12.47 -7.27 -8.10
N PHE A 80 12.91 -7.00 -6.87
CA PHE A 80 13.68 -7.99 -6.12
C PHE A 80 12.83 -9.17 -5.66
N LEU A 81 11.57 -8.95 -5.28
CA LEU A 81 10.61 -10.02 -4.97
C LEU A 81 10.44 -10.98 -6.15
N GLY A 82 10.30 -10.44 -7.36
CA GLY A 82 10.16 -11.22 -8.58
C GLY A 82 11.40 -12.07 -8.88
N LEU A 83 12.60 -11.53 -8.65
CA LEU A 83 13.83 -12.32 -8.75
C LEU A 83 13.91 -13.40 -7.68
N TYR A 84 13.69 -13.03 -6.42
CA TYR A 84 13.75 -13.92 -5.27
C TYR A 84 12.69 -13.55 -4.22
N PRO A 85 11.91 -14.53 -3.73
CA PRO A 85 11.98 -15.96 -4.01
C PRO A 85 11.20 -16.41 -5.26
N SER A 86 10.60 -15.50 -6.02
CA SER A 86 9.62 -15.88 -7.06
C SER A 86 10.24 -16.57 -8.28
N GLY A 87 11.55 -16.40 -8.51
CA GLY A 87 12.28 -17.11 -9.57
C GLY A 87 11.99 -16.60 -10.98
N TYR A 88 11.48 -15.38 -11.11
CA TYR A 88 11.25 -14.75 -12.40
C TYR A 88 12.56 -14.32 -13.06
N SER A 89 12.60 -14.36 -14.39
CA SER A 89 13.70 -13.77 -15.14
C SER A 89 13.80 -12.26 -14.85
N PRO A 90 14.98 -11.62 -14.98
CA PRO A 90 15.11 -10.18 -14.81
C PRO A 90 14.17 -9.37 -15.69
N LEU A 91 13.87 -9.85 -16.90
CA LEU A 91 12.92 -9.20 -17.80
C LEU A 91 11.47 -9.33 -17.29
N GLN A 92 11.04 -10.53 -16.90
CA GLN A 92 9.71 -10.72 -16.32
C GLN A 92 9.55 -9.87 -15.06
N SER A 93 10.55 -9.87 -14.18
CA SER A 93 10.51 -9.07 -12.95
C SER A 93 10.45 -7.57 -13.23
N PHE A 94 11.24 -7.08 -14.19
CA PHE A 94 11.23 -5.68 -14.62
C PHE A 94 9.85 -5.23 -15.15
N VAL A 95 9.16 -6.10 -15.89
CA VAL A 95 7.82 -5.81 -16.43
C VAL A 95 6.75 -5.94 -15.35
N TRP A 96 6.83 -6.98 -14.53
CA TRP A 96 5.85 -7.27 -13.49
C TRP A 96 5.85 -6.21 -12.38
N SER A 97 7.02 -5.72 -11.97
CA SER A 97 7.19 -4.75 -10.88
C SER A 97 6.56 -3.38 -11.13
N TRP A 98 6.15 -3.09 -12.37
CA TRP A 98 5.31 -1.94 -12.67
C TRP A 98 3.94 -2.02 -11.98
N ALA A 99 3.48 -3.20 -11.54
CA ALA A 99 2.26 -3.34 -10.74
C ALA A 99 2.34 -2.49 -9.46
N ASP A 100 3.35 -2.72 -8.60
CA ASP A 100 3.55 -1.96 -7.35
C ASP A 100 3.83 -0.47 -7.63
N PHE A 101 4.52 -0.16 -8.72
CA PHE A 101 4.73 1.23 -9.14
C PHE A 101 3.40 1.93 -9.43
N ILE A 102 2.54 1.31 -10.23
CA ILE A 102 1.20 1.80 -10.55
C ILE A 102 0.39 1.96 -9.26
N GLU A 103 0.49 0.99 -8.36
CA GLU A 103 -0.27 0.98 -7.11
C GLU A 103 0.07 2.16 -6.18
N ALA A 104 1.32 2.63 -6.17
CA ALA A 104 1.70 3.85 -5.45
C ALA A 104 1.57 5.13 -6.27
N LEU A 105 1.71 5.06 -7.60
CA LEU A 105 1.56 6.21 -8.47
C LEU A 105 0.12 6.69 -8.54
N VAL A 106 -0.85 5.78 -8.64
CA VAL A 106 -2.27 6.13 -8.75
C VAL A 106 -2.75 6.97 -7.55
N PRO A 107 -2.47 6.59 -6.29
CA PRO A 107 -2.79 7.41 -5.12
C PRO A 107 -2.10 8.77 -5.15
N LEU A 108 -0.81 8.83 -5.51
CA LEU A 108 -0.09 10.09 -5.68
C LEU A 108 -0.80 11.02 -6.68
N LEU A 109 -1.20 10.49 -7.84
CA LEU A 109 -1.91 11.23 -8.88
C LEU A 109 -3.27 11.73 -8.38
N ILE A 110 -4.03 10.88 -7.67
CA ILE A 110 -5.34 11.25 -7.12
C ILE A 110 -5.20 12.36 -6.07
N PHE A 111 -4.27 12.24 -5.13
CA PHE A 111 -4.03 13.30 -4.13
C PHE A 111 -3.62 14.62 -4.78
N LYS A 112 -2.78 14.58 -5.83
CA LYS A 112 -2.43 15.77 -6.62
C LYS A 112 -3.62 16.36 -7.38
N ALA A 113 -4.40 15.53 -8.06
CA ALA A 113 -5.57 15.95 -8.82
C ALA A 113 -6.63 16.62 -7.92
N PHE A 114 -6.87 16.07 -6.74
CA PHE A 114 -7.78 16.62 -5.74
C PHE A 114 -7.21 17.82 -4.99
N ARG A 115 -5.92 18.14 -5.20
CA ARG A 115 -5.14 19.09 -4.38
C ARG A 115 -5.34 18.79 -2.89
N ALA A 116 -5.40 17.51 -2.55
CA ALA A 116 -5.62 17.04 -1.20
C ALA A 116 -4.26 16.94 -0.50
N GLU A 117 -4.10 17.66 0.61
CA GLU A 117 -3.01 17.35 1.54
C GLU A 117 -3.44 16.14 2.38
N PRO A 118 -2.56 15.14 2.59
CA PRO A 118 -2.89 14.00 3.47
C PRO A 118 -3.06 14.55 4.89
N ASP A 119 -4.29 14.87 5.27
CA ASP A 119 -4.69 15.43 6.55
C ASP A 119 -5.95 14.73 7.04
N PHE A 120 -5.75 13.67 7.81
CA PHE A 120 -6.83 12.81 8.28
C PHE A 120 -7.42 13.28 9.62
N THR A 121 -7.24 14.56 9.97
CA THR A 121 -7.76 15.13 11.21
C THR A 121 -9.29 15.23 11.21
N VAL A 122 -9.89 14.91 12.36
CA VAL A 122 -11.32 15.02 12.64
C VAL A 122 -11.56 16.15 13.63
N ARG A 123 -12.54 17.02 13.33
CA ARG A 123 -12.75 18.28 14.09
C ARG A 123 -13.18 18.06 15.54
N ARG A 124 -14.03 17.06 15.80
CA ARG A 124 -14.58 16.80 17.14
C ARG A 124 -13.67 15.80 17.89
N PRO A 125 -13.17 16.12 19.11
CA PRO A 125 -12.22 15.25 19.82
C PRO A 125 -12.73 13.84 20.15
N ARG A 126 -14.02 13.71 20.52
CA ARG A 126 -14.63 12.39 20.76
C ARG A 126 -14.73 11.56 19.47
N ALA A 127 -15.10 12.22 18.37
CA ALA A 127 -15.19 11.61 17.05
C ALA A 127 -13.80 11.16 16.55
N ALA A 128 -12.77 11.99 16.71
CA ALA A 128 -11.40 11.64 16.36
C ALA A 128 -10.91 10.40 17.12
N ARG A 129 -11.17 10.32 18.43
CA ARG A 129 -10.83 9.15 19.26
C ARG A 129 -11.55 7.88 18.79
N LEU A 130 -12.85 7.97 18.50
CA LEU A 130 -13.62 6.83 17.99
C LEU A 130 -13.06 6.34 16.65
N MET A 131 -12.77 7.25 15.72
CA MET A 131 -12.19 6.91 14.42
C MET A 131 -10.86 6.18 14.55
N VAL A 132 -9.95 6.74 15.35
CA VAL A 132 -8.64 6.12 15.60
C VAL A 132 -8.80 4.76 16.27
N LEU A 133 -9.73 4.63 17.23
CA LEU A 133 -10.04 3.37 17.88
C LEU A 133 -10.52 2.32 16.87
N LEU A 134 -11.47 2.65 16.00
CA LEU A 134 -12.00 1.75 14.98
C LEU A 134 -10.89 1.26 14.03
N ILE A 135 -10.08 2.17 13.51
CA ILE A 135 -8.97 1.84 12.59
C ILE A 135 -7.91 0.99 13.30
N THR A 136 -7.54 1.36 14.54
CA THR A 136 -6.51 0.66 15.30
C THR A 136 -6.96 -0.73 15.71
N VAL A 137 -8.15 -0.85 16.30
CA VAL A 137 -8.72 -2.14 16.71
C VAL A 137 -8.95 -3.03 15.49
N GLY A 138 -9.45 -2.47 14.38
CA GLY A 138 -9.61 -3.22 13.14
C GLY A 138 -8.29 -3.78 12.62
N SER A 139 -7.24 -2.95 12.60
CA SER A 139 -5.89 -3.35 12.19
C SER A 139 -5.27 -4.40 13.11
N VAL A 140 -5.39 -4.20 14.43
CA VAL A 140 -4.86 -5.14 15.43
C VAL A 140 -5.59 -6.47 15.37
N LEU A 141 -6.91 -6.47 15.24
CA LEU A 141 -7.71 -7.69 15.13
C LEU A 141 -7.33 -8.49 13.88
N LEU A 142 -7.15 -7.82 12.74
CA LEU A 142 -6.69 -8.45 11.51
C LEU A 142 -5.28 -9.05 11.69
N LEU A 143 -4.33 -8.31 12.28
CA LEU A 143 -2.99 -8.83 12.59
C LEU A 143 -3.01 -10.05 13.50
N ILE A 144 -3.83 -10.03 14.55
CA ILE A 144 -4.00 -11.18 15.46
C ILE A 144 -4.55 -12.37 14.68
N GLY A 145 -5.55 -12.16 13.82
CA GLY A 145 -6.07 -13.21 12.94
C GLY A 145 -4.97 -13.82 12.06
N ILE A 146 -4.15 -12.97 11.43
CA ILE A 146 -2.99 -13.39 10.61
C ILE A 146 -2.01 -14.22 11.44
N VAL A 147 -1.63 -13.75 12.64
CA VAL A 147 -0.72 -14.48 13.53
C VAL A 147 -1.28 -15.85 13.88
N VAL A 148 -2.58 -15.93 14.18
CA VAL A 148 -3.24 -17.21 14.47
C VAL A 148 -3.21 -18.15 13.27
N GLN A 149 -3.49 -17.64 12.07
CA GLN A 149 -3.43 -18.41 10.83
C GLN A 149 -2.02 -18.96 10.57
N VAL A 150 -0.99 -18.13 10.76
CA VAL A 150 0.41 -18.51 10.55
C VAL A 150 0.86 -19.59 11.52
N LEU A 151 0.56 -19.44 12.81
CA LEU A 151 1.08 -20.32 13.85
C LEU A 151 0.26 -21.62 13.99
N TRP A 152 -1.07 -21.54 13.82
CA TRP A 152 -1.97 -22.64 14.12
C TRP A 152 -2.97 -22.99 12.99
N GLY A 153 -2.98 -22.27 11.86
CA GLY A 153 -3.92 -22.51 10.76
C GLY A 153 -3.84 -23.92 10.18
N ARG A 154 -2.68 -24.58 10.25
CA ARG A 154 -2.48 -25.97 9.80
C ARG A 154 -3.33 -27.00 10.56
N TYR A 155 -3.81 -26.65 11.76
CA TYR A 155 -4.65 -27.52 12.58
C TYR A 155 -6.15 -27.39 12.23
N GLY A 156 -6.51 -26.54 11.27
CA GLY A 156 -7.89 -26.32 10.86
C GLY A 156 -8.71 -25.56 11.91
N ALA A 157 -10.00 -25.91 12.05
CA ALA A 157 -10.86 -25.31 13.06
C ALA A 157 -10.38 -25.69 14.48
N PRO A 158 -10.40 -24.75 15.46
CA PRO A 158 -11.05 -23.44 15.43
C PRO A 158 -10.19 -22.29 14.86
N PHE A 159 -8.91 -22.52 14.55
CA PHE A 159 -7.96 -21.47 14.20
C PHE A 159 -8.28 -20.79 12.87
N THR A 160 -8.64 -21.58 11.84
CA THR A 160 -9.03 -21.03 10.52
C THR A 160 -10.34 -20.24 10.60
N THR A 161 -11.29 -20.67 11.45
CA THR A 161 -12.54 -19.94 11.72
C THR A 161 -12.26 -18.62 12.43
N PHE A 162 -11.40 -18.64 13.45
CA PHE A 162 -10.98 -17.43 14.16
C PHE A 162 -10.29 -16.45 13.21
N TYR A 163 -9.35 -16.92 12.39
CA TYR A 163 -8.69 -16.11 11.37
C TYR A 163 -9.69 -15.43 10.44
N ALA A 164 -10.63 -16.20 9.86
CA ALA A 164 -11.64 -15.65 8.96
C ALA A 164 -12.51 -14.58 9.66
N ALA A 165 -12.96 -14.87 10.88
CA ALA A 165 -13.75 -13.92 11.67
C ALA A 165 -12.96 -12.64 11.98
N SER A 166 -11.70 -12.77 12.37
CA SER A 166 -10.80 -11.64 12.65
C SER A 166 -10.53 -10.78 11.41
N VAL A 167 -10.34 -11.39 10.23
CA VAL A 167 -10.16 -10.65 8.97
C VAL A 167 -11.42 -9.88 8.61
N TYR A 168 -12.59 -10.51 8.65
CA TYR A 168 -13.85 -9.83 8.31
C TYR A 168 -14.21 -8.73 9.31
N ALA A 169 -14.15 -9.03 10.60
CA ALA A 169 -14.44 -8.04 11.64
C ALA A 169 -13.42 -6.90 11.64
N GLY A 170 -12.13 -7.22 11.49
CA GLY A 170 -11.06 -6.23 11.43
C GLY A 170 -11.21 -5.29 10.24
N THR A 171 -11.49 -5.84 9.07
CA THR A 171 -11.76 -5.06 7.85
C THR A 171 -13.00 -4.19 8.00
N ALA A 172 -14.10 -4.74 8.53
CA ALA A 172 -15.33 -3.98 8.76
C ALA A 172 -15.13 -2.80 9.72
N LEU A 173 -14.38 -3.00 10.81
CA LEU A 173 -14.04 -1.93 11.76
C LEU A 173 -13.17 -0.85 11.12
N ALA A 174 -12.16 -1.24 10.35
CA ALA A 174 -11.32 -0.27 9.64
C ALA A 174 -12.12 0.55 8.61
N LEU A 175 -12.97 -0.10 7.82
CA LEU A 175 -13.88 0.56 6.88
C LEU A 175 -14.86 1.49 7.58
N ALA A 176 -15.44 1.08 8.72
CA ALA A 176 -16.27 1.95 9.53
C ALA A 176 -15.48 3.20 10.01
N GLY A 177 -14.22 3.03 10.37
CA GLY A 177 -13.31 4.13 10.67
C GLY A 177 -13.08 5.07 9.49
N VAL A 178 -12.88 4.54 8.27
CA VAL A 178 -12.72 5.31 7.03
C VAL A 178 -14.00 6.10 6.71
N VAL A 179 -15.17 5.44 6.76
CA VAL A 179 -16.48 6.08 6.54
C VAL A 179 -16.72 7.15 7.58
N PHE A 180 -16.41 6.89 8.84
CA PHE A 180 -16.53 7.90 9.88
C PHE A 180 -15.58 9.08 9.65
N GLY A 181 -14.35 8.82 9.18
CA GLY A 181 -13.40 9.84 8.76
C GLY A 181 -13.92 10.73 7.62
N LEU A 182 -14.56 10.14 6.60
CA LEU A 182 -15.24 10.85 5.53
C LEU A 182 -16.34 11.80 6.05
N LEU A 183 -17.16 11.30 6.99
CA LEU A 183 -18.34 12.02 7.49
C LEU A 183 -17.99 13.11 8.52
N ALA A 184 -17.01 12.85 9.40
CA ALA A 184 -16.68 13.72 10.53
C ALA A 184 -15.38 14.54 10.33
N GLY A 185 -14.55 14.15 9.37
CA GLY A 185 -13.26 14.77 9.05
C GLY A 185 -13.31 15.76 7.90
N ARG A 186 -12.15 16.02 7.29
CA ARG A 186 -12.06 16.81 6.05
C ARG A 186 -12.35 15.91 4.84
N PRO A 187 -13.40 16.18 4.04
CA PRO A 187 -13.84 15.22 3.04
C PRO A 187 -12.80 14.96 1.93
N ARG A 188 -12.01 15.96 1.55
CA ARG A 188 -11.04 15.84 0.43
C ARG A 188 -9.99 14.74 0.61
N PRO A 189 -9.16 14.72 1.69
CA PRO A 189 -8.17 13.66 1.88
C PRO A 189 -8.77 12.28 2.06
N TRP A 190 -9.91 12.19 2.75
CA TRP A 190 -10.62 10.92 2.92
C TRP A 190 -11.19 10.39 1.60
N LEU A 191 -11.77 11.25 0.77
CA LEU A 191 -12.27 10.89 -0.56
C LEU A 191 -11.12 10.50 -1.48
N ALA A 192 -10.02 11.26 -1.45
CA ALA A 192 -8.80 10.92 -2.19
C ALA A 192 -8.28 9.54 -1.78
N LEU A 193 -8.25 9.21 -0.48
CA LEU A 193 -7.87 7.89 0.02
C LEU A 193 -8.80 6.79 -0.53
N VAL A 194 -10.11 6.95 -0.40
CA VAL A 194 -11.08 5.94 -0.89
C VAL A 194 -10.92 5.69 -2.39
N LEU A 195 -10.86 6.76 -3.19
CA LEU A 195 -10.65 6.63 -4.64
C LEU A 195 -9.28 6.02 -4.96
N SER A 196 -8.25 6.37 -4.19
CA SER A 196 -6.92 5.78 -4.34
C SER A 196 -6.96 4.28 -4.19
N VAL A 197 -7.59 3.77 -3.12
CA VAL A 197 -7.66 2.33 -2.87
C VAL A 197 -8.51 1.61 -3.93
N LEU A 198 -9.68 2.16 -4.28
CA LEU A 198 -10.59 1.54 -5.27
C LEU A 198 -10.03 1.51 -6.70
N ILE A 199 -9.11 2.42 -7.05
CA ILE A 199 -8.56 2.51 -8.40
C ILE A 199 -7.19 1.86 -8.49
N ALA A 200 -6.32 2.09 -7.50
CA ALA A 200 -4.94 1.59 -7.54
C ALA A 200 -4.89 0.06 -7.57
N SER A 201 -5.64 -0.60 -6.69
CA SER A 201 -5.61 -2.05 -6.53
C SER A 201 -6.10 -2.82 -7.78
N PRO A 202 -7.24 -2.46 -8.41
CA PRO A 202 -7.62 -3.11 -9.67
C PRO A 202 -6.65 -2.81 -10.82
N LEU A 203 -6.07 -1.61 -10.89
CA LEU A 203 -5.11 -1.27 -11.96
C LEU A 203 -3.77 -2.00 -11.80
N SER A 204 -3.23 -2.06 -10.58
CA SER A 204 -2.00 -2.82 -10.28
C SER A 204 -2.23 -4.32 -10.49
N GLY A 205 -3.34 -4.86 -9.96
CA GLY A 205 -3.72 -6.25 -10.13
C GLY A 205 -3.95 -6.64 -11.59
N LEU A 206 -4.56 -5.75 -12.38
CA LEU A 206 -4.75 -5.98 -13.82
C LEU A 206 -3.41 -6.08 -14.53
N TRP A 207 -2.50 -5.13 -14.29
CA TRP A 207 -1.16 -5.15 -14.86
C TRP A 207 -0.37 -6.40 -14.44
N GLY A 208 -0.31 -6.68 -13.13
CA GLY A 208 0.44 -7.80 -12.58
C GLY A 208 -0.07 -9.15 -13.11
N SER A 209 -1.39 -9.37 -13.08
CA SER A 209 -1.99 -10.61 -13.55
C SER A 209 -1.84 -10.78 -15.06
N TRP A 210 -1.96 -9.69 -15.82
CA TRP A 210 -1.87 -9.73 -17.27
C TRP A 210 -0.44 -10.04 -17.74
N THR A 211 0.56 -9.43 -17.09
CA THR A 211 1.97 -9.65 -17.43
C THR A 211 2.42 -11.06 -17.12
N LEU A 212 1.93 -11.66 -16.02
CA LEU A 212 2.25 -13.04 -15.65
C LEU A 212 1.57 -14.10 -16.53
N THR A 213 0.40 -13.82 -17.10
CA THR A 213 -0.44 -14.85 -17.76
C THR A 213 -0.63 -14.68 -19.26
N ARG A 214 -0.49 -13.47 -19.82
CA ARG A 214 -0.69 -13.25 -21.28
C ARG A 214 0.50 -12.62 -22.01
N PHE A 215 1.29 -11.73 -21.37
CA PHE A 215 2.56 -11.28 -21.97
C PHE A 215 3.65 -12.35 -21.88
N ASN A 216 3.59 -13.19 -20.84
CA ASN A 216 4.15 -14.54 -20.83
C ASN A 216 5.68 -14.63 -20.95
N PHE A 217 6.45 -13.76 -20.29
CA PHE A 217 7.90 -13.95 -20.22
C PHE A 217 8.24 -15.15 -19.32
N PRO A 218 9.36 -15.86 -19.56
CA PRO A 218 9.73 -17.01 -18.75
C PRO A 218 9.97 -16.68 -17.26
N PRO A 219 9.45 -17.50 -16.32
CA PRO A 219 8.50 -18.61 -16.52
C PRO A 219 7.04 -18.11 -16.66
N PRO A 220 6.32 -18.55 -17.71
CA PRO A 220 4.94 -18.14 -17.94
C PRO A 220 3.95 -18.79 -16.96
N LEU A 221 2.96 -18.05 -16.47
CA LEU A 221 1.79 -18.66 -15.81
C LEU A 221 0.73 -19.08 -16.83
N PRO A 222 -0.05 -20.15 -16.57
CA PRO A 222 -1.14 -20.53 -17.45
C PRO A 222 -2.14 -19.39 -17.64
N ALA A 223 -2.61 -19.17 -18.88
CA ALA A 223 -3.58 -18.12 -19.18
C ALA A 223 -4.87 -18.22 -18.33
N GLY A 224 -5.28 -19.44 -17.97
CA GLY A 224 -6.42 -19.70 -17.09
C GLY A 224 -6.24 -19.20 -15.65
N ALA A 225 -5.01 -18.93 -15.21
CA ALA A 225 -4.71 -18.40 -13.88
C ALA A 225 -5.00 -16.89 -13.76
N PHE A 226 -5.31 -16.19 -14.86
CA PHE A 226 -5.53 -14.74 -14.84
C PHE A 226 -6.56 -14.30 -13.81
N TRP A 227 -7.74 -14.93 -13.78
CA TRP A 227 -8.82 -14.52 -12.87
C TRP A 227 -8.53 -14.83 -11.40
N PRO A 228 -8.06 -16.04 -11.03
CA PRO A 228 -7.61 -16.30 -9.67
C PRO A 228 -6.54 -15.31 -9.17
N VAL A 229 -5.55 -15.00 -10.02
CA VAL A 229 -4.48 -14.05 -9.69
C VAL A 229 -5.02 -12.64 -9.53
N PHE A 230 -5.82 -12.18 -10.49
CA PHE A 230 -6.39 -10.84 -10.46
C PHE A 230 -7.30 -10.62 -9.26
N VAL A 231 -8.22 -11.56 -8.99
CA VAL A 231 -9.19 -11.42 -7.90
C VAL A 231 -8.49 -11.53 -6.54
N GLY A 232 -7.58 -12.49 -6.37
CA GLY A 232 -6.82 -12.66 -5.13
C GLY A 232 -5.98 -11.43 -4.80
N TRP A 233 -5.27 -10.89 -5.81
CA TRP A 233 -4.47 -9.68 -5.69
C TRP A 233 -5.35 -8.45 -5.37
N ALA A 234 -6.35 -8.16 -6.22
CA ALA A 234 -7.16 -6.96 -6.06
C ALA A 234 -7.92 -6.94 -4.73
N ILE A 235 -8.56 -8.05 -4.34
CA ILE A 235 -9.26 -8.10 -3.05
C ILE A 235 -8.28 -8.00 -1.88
N GLY A 236 -7.13 -8.67 -1.99
CA GLY A 236 -6.06 -8.62 -0.99
C GLY A 236 -5.57 -7.21 -0.71
N ASP A 237 -5.24 -6.49 -1.77
CA ASP A 237 -4.74 -5.12 -1.68
C ASP A 237 -5.82 -4.17 -1.15
N LEU A 238 -7.09 -4.34 -1.56
CA LEU A 238 -8.18 -3.54 -0.98
C LEU A 238 -8.21 -3.67 0.56
N ILE A 239 -8.04 -4.89 1.08
CA ILE A 239 -7.99 -5.12 2.53
C ILE A 239 -6.75 -4.46 3.13
N VAL A 240 -5.56 -4.70 2.58
CA VAL A 240 -4.29 -4.15 3.09
C VAL A 240 -4.32 -2.62 3.09
N LEU A 241 -4.77 -2.01 2.01
CA LEU A 241 -4.79 -0.56 1.87
C LEU A 241 -5.85 0.08 2.77
N TYR A 242 -7.07 -0.47 2.84
CA TYR A 242 -8.08 0.11 3.72
C TYR A 242 -7.76 -0.06 5.20
N VAL A 243 -7.09 -1.14 5.58
CA VAL A 243 -6.78 -1.43 6.99
C VAL A 243 -5.44 -0.80 7.36
N PHE A 244 -4.35 -1.29 6.78
CA PHE A 244 -2.99 -0.93 7.18
C PHE A 244 -2.53 0.41 6.61
N SER A 245 -2.74 0.69 5.31
CA SER A 245 -2.35 2.00 4.75
C SER A 245 -3.12 3.13 5.43
N THR A 246 -4.43 2.97 5.67
CA THR A 246 -5.22 3.96 6.44
C THR A 246 -4.66 4.18 7.84
N ALA A 247 -4.33 3.11 8.57
CA ALA A 247 -3.74 3.24 9.90
C ALA A 247 -2.41 4.01 9.87
N LEU A 248 -1.55 3.70 8.91
CA LEU A 248 -0.27 4.39 8.71
C LEU A 248 -0.48 5.85 8.27
N PHE A 249 -1.45 6.12 7.41
CA PHE A 249 -1.84 7.48 7.03
C PHE A 249 -2.27 8.31 8.25
N VAL A 250 -3.14 7.78 9.09
CA VAL A 250 -3.63 8.49 10.28
C VAL A 250 -2.51 8.68 11.30
N ALA A 251 -1.67 7.67 11.54
CA ALA A 251 -0.64 7.69 12.57
C ALA A 251 0.62 8.45 12.18
N LEU A 252 1.13 8.28 10.95
CA LEU A 252 2.46 8.74 10.55
C LEU A 252 2.45 10.04 9.73
N THR A 253 1.33 10.44 9.15
CA THR A 253 1.23 11.74 8.45
C THR A 253 1.76 12.92 9.29
N PRO A 254 1.43 13.06 10.59
CA PRO A 254 1.99 14.13 11.42
C PRO A 254 3.52 14.09 11.53
N VAL A 255 4.12 12.90 11.51
CA VAL A 255 5.57 12.71 11.56
C VAL A 255 6.21 13.23 10.27
N PHE A 256 5.72 12.79 9.10
CA PHE A 256 6.21 13.25 7.79
C PHE A 256 6.08 14.76 7.60
N ARG A 257 5.05 15.39 8.17
CA ARG A 257 4.90 16.85 8.19
C ARG A 257 5.98 17.53 9.04
N ARG A 258 6.20 17.04 10.26
CA ARG A 258 7.17 17.62 11.22
C ARG A 258 8.62 17.47 10.75
N THR A 259 8.95 16.35 10.09
CA THR A 259 10.30 16.09 9.58
C THR A 259 10.59 16.77 8.23
N GLY A 260 9.57 17.37 7.60
CA GLY A 260 9.71 18.02 6.30
C GLY A 260 9.88 17.05 5.13
N LEU A 261 9.61 15.76 5.32
CA LEU A 261 9.64 14.73 4.28
C LEU A 261 8.44 14.77 3.33
N LEU A 262 7.41 15.55 3.65
CA LEU A 262 6.26 15.71 2.75
C LEU A 262 6.67 16.43 1.46
N VAL A 263 6.62 15.71 0.33
CA VAL A 263 6.95 16.20 -1.00
C VAL A 263 5.69 16.78 -1.67
N ARG A 264 5.75 18.05 -2.07
CA ARG A 264 4.64 18.71 -2.79
C ARG A 264 4.76 18.53 -4.31
N GLY A 265 6.00 18.49 -4.82
CA GLY A 265 6.31 18.19 -6.22
C GLY A 265 6.32 16.68 -6.50
N TRP A 266 7.23 16.23 -7.36
CA TRP A 266 7.41 14.80 -7.66
C TRP A 266 8.54 14.18 -6.85
N TRP A 267 9.57 14.97 -6.55
CA TRP A 267 10.82 14.53 -5.91
C TRP A 267 11.21 15.36 -4.68
N ALA A 268 10.74 16.61 -4.61
CA ALA A 268 10.89 17.55 -3.50
C ALA A 268 9.78 18.62 -3.55
#